data_AF-A0A8H5JCM1-F1
#
_entry.id   AF-A0A8H5JCM1-F1
#
_cell.length_a   1.000
_cell.length_b   1.000
_cell.length_c   1.000
_cell.angle_alpha   90.00
_cell.angle_beta   90.00
_cell.angle_gamma   90.00
#
_symmetry.space_group_name_H-M   'P 1'
#
loop_
_entity.id
_entity.type
_entity.pdbx_description
1 polymer ?
#
loop_
_entity_poly.entity_id
_entity_poly.type
_entity_poly.pdbx_seq_one_letter_code
_entity_poly.pdbx_strand_id
1 'polypeptide(L)'
;MIAASLVLATGSNDGLQRILHPQGASPEIITGQYDPARISIHNTTGHASWGWTKVDFVNQDIPKKLNECLQNGGSVTDIKWANHGRSVAAVFAHAVVVINHCPNEPSKDKTIAFGMCLDKFGLGGTHGIEPLPDGKLAIATTSYEATGNIKIVNTSLGVSNPYPGFLQELDGLPAVHSLVWDQVTQSLWAVGNDLPPNERYPSTAQLNRYEYRNGSFSRKPSQVESIGPPKMLTEEWDDSWWDGGHDITPVPDQRYLLISTDLDLHLFNLSSASFLHGEEVLKQSFMQGFKPVRSHEKNLPRADVKSLSLHKSSGTLYVQADWKGYFSAQVNHLTPGAKTPKAISFFQSVYRSRWFSPVAGWSVE
;
A
#
# COMPACT_ATOMS: atom_id res chain seq x y z
N MET A 1 2.43 -10.56 74.86
CA MET A 1 2.29 -9.12 74.55
C MET A 1 3.69 -8.59 74.25
N ILE A 2 3.83 -8.04 73.04
CA ILE A 2 4.90 -7.17 72.52
C ILE A 2 6.26 -7.83 72.24
N ALA A 3 6.62 -7.72 70.96
CA ALA A 3 7.76 -8.25 70.26
C ALA A 3 8.83 -7.18 70.05
N ALA A 4 10.07 -7.63 69.86
CA ALA A 4 11.05 -6.99 68.97
C ALA A 4 12.16 -8.00 68.66
N SER A 5 12.12 -8.62 67.48
CA SER A 5 13.23 -9.42 66.97
C SER A 5 14.09 -8.55 66.06
N LEU A 6 15.32 -8.33 66.49
CA LEU A 6 16.43 -7.82 65.70
C LEU A 6 16.79 -8.87 64.63
N VAL A 7 16.91 -8.46 63.37
CA VAL A 7 17.63 -9.23 62.34
C VAL A 7 18.63 -8.30 61.69
N LEU A 8 19.91 -8.59 61.91
CA LEU A 8 21.03 -8.13 61.09
C LEU A 8 21.15 -9.09 59.90
N ALA A 9 21.20 -8.55 58.68
CA ALA A 9 21.74 -9.26 57.53
C ALA A 9 22.47 -8.28 56.61
N THR A 10 23.78 -8.45 56.55
CA THR A 10 24.73 -7.92 55.57
C THR A 10 24.55 -8.63 54.22
N GLY A 11 24.70 -7.93 53.10
CA GLY A 11 24.89 -8.59 51.80
C GLY A 11 24.64 -7.70 50.59
N SER A 12 25.71 -7.14 50.05
CA SER A 12 25.79 -6.52 48.72
C SER A 12 25.52 -7.56 47.62
N ASN A 13 24.79 -7.18 46.57
CA ASN A 13 25.26 -7.35 45.19
C ASN A 13 24.33 -6.62 44.20
N ASP A 14 24.95 -5.72 43.46
CA ASP A 14 24.45 -5.09 42.24
C ASP A 14 23.92 -6.15 41.27
N GLY A 15 22.59 -6.23 41.17
CA GLY A 15 21.88 -7.03 40.19
C GLY A 15 21.16 -6.12 39.23
N LEU A 16 21.92 -5.55 38.29
CA LEU A 16 21.43 -4.78 37.15
C LEU A 16 20.57 -5.70 36.26
N GLN A 17 19.30 -5.92 36.63
CA GLN A 17 18.30 -6.43 35.70
C GLN A 17 17.96 -5.31 34.72
N ARG A 18 18.85 -5.13 33.73
CA ARG A 18 18.43 -4.70 32.40
C ARG A 18 17.36 -5.69 31.99
N ILE A 19 16.10 -5.29 32.13
CA ILE A 19 15.01 -5.83 31.35
C ILE A 19 15.45 -5.61 29.89
N LEU A 20 16.04 -6.65 29.32
CA LEU A 20 16.23 -6.76 27.88
C LEU A 20 14.82 -6.79 27.31
N HIS A 21 14.27 -5.62 27.00
CA HIS A 21 13.29 -5.54 25.93
C HIS A 21 13.93 -6.28 24.75
N PRO A 22 13.28 -7.32 24.20
CA PRO A 22 13.72 -7.85 22.92
C PRO A 22 13.81 -6.65 22.00
N GLN A 23 15.00 -6.37 21.45
CA GLN A 23 15.10 -5.48 20.31
C GLN A 23 14.17 -6.10 19.28
N GLY A 24 12.96 -5.54 19.13
CA GLY A 24 12.04 -5.97 18.10
C GLY A 24 12.80 -5.96 16.79
N ALA A 25 12.65 -7.01 15.99
CA ALA A 25 13.23 -7.05 14.66
C ALA A 25 12.91 -5.73 13.95
N SER A 26 13.93 -5.09 13.37
CA SER A 26 13.71 -3.88 12.57
C SER A 26 12.62 -4.16 11.55
N PRO A 27 11.62 -3.27 11.40
CA PRO A 27 10.51 -3.53 10.50
C PRO A 27 11.03 -3.71 9.07
N GLU A 28 10.46 -4.70 8.41
CA GLU A 28 10.84 -5.07 7.05
C GLU A 28 10.02 -4.27 6.04
N ILE A 29 10.48 -4.26 4.80
CA ILE A 29 9.88 -3.57 3.67
C ILE A 29 9.46 -4.63 2.67
N ILE A 30 8.22 -4.58 2.19
CA ILE A 30 7.75 -5.37 1.07
C ILE A 30 7.77 -4.52 -0.20
N THR A 31 8.34 -5.06 -1.28
CA THR A 31 8.47 -4.36 -2.56
C THR A 31 8.08 -5.28 -3.71
N GLY A 32 7.29 -4.74 -4.65
CA GLY A 32 7.00 -5.35 -5.93
C GLY A 32 7.98 -4.89 -7.00
N GLN A 33 8.65 -5.83 -7.66
CA GLN A 33 9.58 -5.57 -8.75
C GLN A 33 9.02 -6.07 -10.07
N TYR A 34 9.23 -5.30 -11.13
CA TYR A 34 8.77 -5.58 -12.49
C TYR A 34 9.87 -6.23 -13.33
N ASP A 35 9.45 -7.05 -14.29
CA ASP A 35 10.27 -7.56 -15.40
C ASP A 35 11.70 -8.04 -15.03
N PRO A 36 11.84 -9.25 -14.46
CA PRO A 36 10.78 -10.21 -14.15
C PRO A 36 10.02 -9.87 -12.86
N ALA A 37 8.71 -10.17 -12.85
CA ALA A 37 7.86 -9.99 -11.68
C ALA A 37 8.42 -10.72 -10.45
N ARG A 38 8.61 -9.99 -9.36
CA ARG A 38 9.08 -10.50 -8.06
C ARG A 38 8.45 -9.71 -6.93
N ILE A 39 8.24 -10.40 -5.82
CA ILE A 39 7.95 -9.78 -4.53
C ILE A 39 9.13 -10.09 -3.61
N SER A 40 9.60 -9.11 -2.84
CA SER A 40 10.61 -9.34 -1.81
C SER A 40 10.24 -8.64 -0.53
N ILE A 41 10.51 -9.30 0.60
CA ILE A 41 10.58 -8.67 1.91
C ILE A 41 12.06 -8.49 2.24
N HIS A 42 12.46 -7.27 2.58
CA HIS A 42 13.85 -6.86 2.76
C HIS A 42 14.00 -5.78 3.82
N ASN A 43 15.23 -5.56 4.28
CA ASN A 43 15.53 -4.47 5.21
C ASN A 43 15.80 -3.13 4.49
N THR A 44 16.13 -2.09 5.25
CA THR A 44 16.46 -0.73 4.75
C THR A 44 17.81 -0.63 4.02
N THR A 45 18.55 -1.73 3.84
CA THR A 45 19.72 -1.81 2.97
C THR A 45 19.44 -2.59 1.68
N GLY A 46 18.20 -3.06 1.48
CA GLY A 46 17.81 -3.88 0.32
C GLY A 46 18.18 -5.35 0.44
N HIS A 47 18.62 -5.82 1.62
CA HIS A 47 18.92 -7.23 1.83
C HIS A 47 17.61 -8.01 2.06
N ALA A 48 17.25 -8.87 1.11
CA ALA A 48 16.03 -9.67 1.16
C ALA A 48 16.14 -10.82 2.18
N SER A 49 15.14 -10.93 3.04
CA SER A 49 14.92 -12.05 3.97
C SER A 49 13.94 -13.08 3.39
N TRP A 50 13.04 -12.63 2.53
CA TRP A 50 12.05 -13.47 1.86
C TRP A 50 11.81 -12.97 0.44
N GLY A 51 11.41 -13.88 -0.46
CA GLY A 51 11.09 -13.52 -1.83
C GLY A 51 10.18 -14.54 -2.49
N TRP A 52 9.38 -14.05 -3.44
CA TRP A 52 8.39 -14.83 -4.17
C TRP A 52 8.38 -14.46 -5.64
N THR A 53 8.40 -15.48 -6.49
CA THR A 53 8.58 -15.40 -7.94
C THR A 53 7.85 -16.55 -8.64
N LYS A 54 7.98 -16.61 -9.97
CA LYS A 54 7.48 -17.72 -10.79
C LYS A 54 7.95 -19.09 -10.33
N VAL A 55 9.16 -19.22 -9.78
CA VAL A 55 9.67 -20.53 -9.36
C VAL A 55 8.92 -21.07 -8.14
N ASP A 56 8.34 -20.20 -7.32
CA ASP A 56 7.71 -20.59 -6.07
C ASP A 56 6.30 -21.19 -6.30
N PHE A 57 5.60 -20.81 -7.38
CA PHE A 57 4.24 -21.29 -7.65
C PHE A 57 4.10 -22.25 -8.84
N VAL A 58 5.09 -22.36 -9.73
CA VAL A 58 4.95 -23.14 -10.98
C VAL A 58 4.52 -24.59 -10.75
N ASN A 59 4.97 -25.20 -9.65
CA ASN A 59 4.68 -26.58 -9.28
C ASN A 59 3.60 -26.73 -8.20
N GLN A 60 2.93 -25.64 -7.79
CA GLN A 60 1.84 -25.71 -6.84
C GLN A 60 0.58 -26.28 -7.51
N ASP A 61 -0.26 -26.96 -6.74
CA ASP A 61 -1.55 -27.47 -7.18
C ASP A 61 -2.58 -26.34 -7.28
N ILE A 62 -2.48 -25.56 -8.36
CA ILE A 62 -3.40 -24.47 -8.68
C ILE A 62 -4.04 -24.72 -10.06
N PRO A 63 -5.25 -24.20 -10.33
CA PRO A 63 -5.87 -24.37 -11.64
C PRO A 63 -4.96 -23.84 -12.76
N LYS A 64 -4.90 -24.60 -13.87
CA LYS A 64 -4.10 -24.25 -15.05
C LYS A 64 -4.28 -22.79 -15.47
N LYS A 65 -5.51 -22.30 -15.48
CA LYS A 65 -5.82 -20.93 -15.89
C LYS A 65 -5.25 -19.88 -14.92
N LEU A 66 -5.29 -20.11 -13.60
CA LEU A 66 -4.64 -19.22 -12.64
C LEU A 66 -3.12 -19.21 -12.84
N ASN A 67 -2.53 -20.39 -13.08
CA ASN A 67 -1.11 -20.52 -13.38
C ASN A 67 -0.73 -19.72 -14.65
N GLU A 68 -1.53 -19.81 -15.73
CA GLU A 68 -1.34 -19.00 -16.94
C GLU A 68 -1.39 -17.49 -16.65
N CYS A 69 -2.34 -17.01 -15.84
CA CYS A 69 -2.44 -15.59 -15.46
C CYS A 69 -1.22 -15.10 -14.65
N LEU A 70 -0.62 -15.97 -13.84
CA LEU A 70 0.58 -15.65 -13.05
C LEU A 70 1.88 -15.73 -13.87
N GLN A 71 1.93 -16.63 -14.86
CA GLN A 71 3.09 -16.78 -15.74
C GLN A 71 3.15 -15.68 -16.80
N ASN A 72 2.00 -15.25 -17.31
CA ASN A 72 1.91 -14.25 -18.36
C ASN A 72 1.89 -12.85 -17.72
N GLY A 73 2.98 -12.10 -17.90
CA GLY A 73 3.14 -10.76 -17.33
C GLY A 73 4.37 -10.63 -16.45
N GLY A 74 4.77 -9.37 -16.26
CA GLY A 74 5.92 -8.96 -15.48
C GLY A 74 5.62 -7.89 -14.45
N SER A 75 4.35 -7.53 -14.25
CA SER A 75 3.90 -6.45 -13.37
C SER A 75 3.72 -6.88 -11.93
N VAL A 76 3.97 -5.96 -11.00
CA VAL A 76 3.54 -6.06 -9.59
C VAL A 76 3.00 -4.71 -9.12
N THR A 77 1.73 -4.43 -9.43
CA THR A 77 1.15 -3.07 -9.29
C THR A 77 0.76 -2.70 -7.86
N ASP A 78 0.51 -3.65 -6.98
CA ASP A 78 0.34 -3.40 -5.54
C ASP A 78 0.70 -4.63 -4.72
N ILE A 79 1.21 -4.38 -3.51
CA ILE A 79 1.57 -5.39 -2.53
C ILE A 79 1.24 -4.89 -1.13
N LYS A 80 0.67 -5.75 -0.29
CA LYS A 80 0.30 -5.40 1.08
C LYS A 80 0.56 -6.52 2.06
N TRP A 81 0.95 -6.11 3.25
CA TRP A 81 0.93 -6.92 4.45
C TRP A 81 -0.52 -7.34 4.74
N ALA A 82 -0.73 -8.60 5.16
CA ALA A 82 -2.04 -9.12 5.50
C ALA A 82 -1.95 -10.17 6.61
N ASN A 83 -3.06 -10.43 7.29
CA ASN A 83 -3.21 -11.53 8.25
C ASN A 83 -2.09 -11.54 9.30
N HIS A 84 -1.88 -10.42 9.99
CA HIS A 84 -0.85 -10.28 11.02
C HIS A 84 0.59 -10.59 10.53
N GLY A 85 0.86 -10.36 9.25
CA GLY A 85 2.16 -10.62 8.62
C GLY A 85 2.38 -12.08 8.24
N ARG A 86 1.33 -12.91 8.36
CA ARG A 86 1.36 -14.30 7.91
C ARG A 86 0.96 -14.46 6.45
N SER A 87 0.61 -13.37 5.78
CA SER A 87 0.27 -13.38 4.37
C SER A 87 0.71 -12.10 3.67
N VAL A 88 0.88 -12.22 2.36
CA VAL A 88 1.10 -11.12 1.42
C VAL A 88 -0.07 -11.13 0.45
N ALA A 89 -0.81 -10.02 0.35
CA ALA A 89 -1.75 -9.80 -0.73
C ALA A 89 -1.03 -9.03 -1.85
N ALA A 90 -1.24 -9.44 -3.11
CA ALA A 90 -0.54 -8.83 -4.24
C ALA A 90 -1.38 -8.81 -5.51
N VAL A 91 -1.19 -7.77 -6.32
CA VAL A 91 -1.48 -7.80 -7.75
C VAL A 91 -0.18 -8.22 -8.44
N PHE A 92 -0.16 -9.43 -8.99
CA PHE A 92 1.03 -10.03 -9.59
C PHE A 92 0.69 -10.53 -10.99
N ALA A 93 1.44 -10.04 -11.99
CA ALA A 93 1.18 -10.28 -13.39
C ALA A 93 -0.29 -9.98 -13.75
N HIS A 94 -1.05 -10.96 -14.25
CA HIS A 94 -2.47 -10.82 -14.55
C HIS A 94 -3.38 -11.46 -13.50
N ALA A 95 -2.94 -11.52 -12.23
CA ALA A 95 -3.72 -12.08 -11.14
C ALA A 95 -3.66 -11.25 -9.85
N VAL A 96 -4.68 -11.39 -9.01
CA VAL A 96 -4.62 -11.04 -7.59
C VAL A 96 -4.40 -12.33 -6.80
N VAL A 97 -3.46 -12.31 -5.86
CA VAL A 97 -3.13 -13.46 -5.02
C VAL A 97 -3.01 -13.08 -3.54
N VAL A 98 -3.33 -14.03 -2.68
CA VAL A 98 -2.90 -14.03 -1.27
C VAL A 98 -1.92 -15.18 -1.10
N ILE A 99 -0.70 -14.86 -0.69
CA ILE A 99 0.42 -15.78 -0.54
C ILE A 99 0.71 -15.95 0.94
N ASN A 100 0.91 -17.18 1.39
CA ASN A 100 1.34 -17.44 2.77
C ASN A 100 2.77 -16.95 3.00
N HIS A 101 2.96 -16.18 4.07
CA HIS A 101 4.26 -15.76 4.58
C HIS A 101 4.47 -16.43 5.93
N CYS A 102 5.11 -17.59 5.92
CA CYS A 102 5.36 -18.41 7.10
C CYS A 102 6.80 -18.93 7.05
N PRO A 103 7.83 -18.07 7.12
CA PRO A 103 9.22 -18.47 6.91
C PRO A 103 9.71 -19.55 7.89
N ASN A 104 9.06 -19.69 9.05
CA ASN A 104 9.34 -20.72 10.04
C ASN A 104 8.62 -22.06 9.79
N GLU A 105 7.73 -22.14 8.78
CA GLU A 105 6.98 -23.34 8.37
C GLU A 105 7.14 -23.57 6.85
N PRO A 106 8.30 -24.09 6.37
CA PRO A 106 8.62 -24.13 4.94
C PRO A 106 7.61 -24.88 4.04
N SER A 107 6.85 -25.82 4.59
CA SER A 107 5.80 -26.54 3.85
C SER A 107 4.56 -25.70 3.55
N LYS A 108 4.37 -24.59 4.27
CA LYS A 108 3.25 -23.65 4.09
C LYS A 108 3.72 -22.34 3.50
N ASP A 109 4.97 -21.94 3.74
CA ASP A 109 5.52 -20.71 3.21
C ASP A 109 5.39 -20.65 1.68
N LYS A 110 5.13 -19.45 1.15
CA LYS A 110 5.04 -19.16 -0.29
C LYS A 110 3.92 -19.86 -1.07
N THR A 111 3.07 -20.63 -0.39
CA THR A 111 1.90 -21.24 -1.01
C THR A 111 0.81 -20.20 -1.29
N ILE A 112 0.12 -20.33 -2.42
CA ILE A 112 -1.00 -19.46 -2.79
C ILE A 112 -2.23 -19.93 -2.01
N ALA A 113 -2.72 -19.07 -1.11
CA ALA A 113 -3.93 -19.32 -0.32
C ALA A 113 -5.20 -18.90 -1.07
N PHE A 114 -5.12 -17.86 -1.90
CA PHE A 114 -6.20 -17.39 -2.77
C PHE A 114 -5.62 -16.87 -4.07
N GLY A 115 -6.34 -17.06 -5.19
CA GLY A 115 -5.94 -16.50 -6.47
C GLY A 115 -7.10 -16.27 -7.42
N MET A 116 -7.07 -15.13 -8.11
CA MET A 116 -8.06 -14.73 -9.10
C MET A 116 -7.36 -14.12 -10.32
N CYS A 117 -7.77 -14.52 -11.53
CA CYS A 117 -7.33 -13.91 -12.77
C CYS A 117 -8.00 -12.55 -13.02
N LEU A 118 -7.26 -11.64 -13.64
CA LEU A 118 -7.69 -10.27 -13.95
C LEU A 118 -7.99 -10.05 -15.44
N ASP A 119 -7.86 -11.09 -16.26
CA ASP A 119 -8.09 -11.06 -17.71
C ASP A 119 -9.59 -11.04 -18.10
N LYS A 120 -10.48 -10.88 -17.13
CA LYS A 120 -11.93 -10.77 -17.32
C LYS A 120 -12.52 -9.64 -16.48
N PHE A 121 -13.78 -9.32 -16.78
CA PHE A 121 -14.61 -8.37 -16.03
C PHE A 121 -14.01 -6.95 -15.93
N GLY A 122 -13.18 -6.51 -16.89
CA GLY A 122 -12.59 -5.17 -16.86
C GLY A 122 -11.52 -4.95 -15.77
N LEU A 123 -10.89 -6.02 -15.27
CA LEU A 123 -9.86 -5.94 -14.23
C LEU A 123 -8.43 -5.83 -14.79
N GLY A 124 -8.25 -5.71 -16.10
CA GLY A 124 -6.93 -5.62 -16.73
C GLY A 124 -6.09 -4.42 -16.25
N GLY A 125 -6.73 -3.35 -15.78
CA GLY A 125 -6.10 -2.17 -15.19
C GLY A 125 -6.03 -2.18 -13.66
N THR A 126 -5.97 -3.35 -13.02
CA THR A 126 -5.92 -3.42 -11.54
C THR A 126 -4.62 -2.81 -11.00
N HIS A 127 -4.73 -1.79 -10.16
CA HIS A 127 -3.60 -1.03 -9.59
C HIS A 127 -3.55 -0.99 -8.08
N GLY A 128 -4.64 -1.39 -7.40
CA GLY A 128 -4.73 -1.32 -5.95
C GLY A 128 -5.50 -2.50 -5.38
N ILE A 129 -5.10 -2.94 -4.20
CA ILE A 129 -5.84 -3.91 -3.39
C ILE A 129 -5.88 -3.44 -1.94
N GLU A 130 -6.86 -3.94 -1.19
CA GLU A 130 -6.90 -3.74 0.26
C GLU A 130 -7.46 -4.99 0.94
N PRO A 131 -6.66 -5.66 1.80
CA PRO A 131 -7.19 -6.66 2.74
C PRO A 131 -8.28 -6.03 3.61
N LEU A 132 -9.40 -6.73 3.74
CA LEU A 132 -10.55 -6.27 4.50
C LEU A 132 -10.93 -7.29 5.58
N PRO A 133 -11.71 -6.87 6.59
CA PRO A 133 -12.23 -7.79 7.59
C PRO A 133 -13.03 -8.97 7.01
N ASP A 134 -13.09 -10.04 7.80
CA ASP A 134 -13.80 -11.29 7.53
C ASP A 134 -13.38 -12.00 6.24
N GLY A 135 -12.08 -11.98 5.91
CA GLY A 135 -11.55 -12.69 4.75
C GLY A 135 -12.04 -12.12 3.42
N LYS A 136 -12.25 -10.80 3.36
CA LYS A 136 -12.57 -10.09 2.12
C LYS A 136 -11.32 -9.39 1.58
N LEU A 137 -11.35 -9.09 0.29
CA LEU A 137 -10.34 -8.29 -0.38
C LEU A 137 -11.04 -7.32 -1.32
N ALA A 138 -10.69 -6.04 -1.24
CA ALA A 138 -11.08 -5.06 -2.23
C ALA A 138 -10.03 -5.00 -3.34
N ILE A 139 -10.49 -4.89 -4.59
CA ILE A 139 -9.68 -4.80 -5.81
C ILE A 139 -10.08 -3.53 -6.54
N ALA A 140 -9.13 -2.62 -6.76
CA ALA A 140 -9.30 -1.36 -7.49
C ALA A 140 -8.74 -1.46 -8.91
N THR A 141 -9.53 -1.07 -9.89
CA THR A 141 -9.14 -1.00 -11.30
C THR A 141 -9.21 0.41 -11.85
N THR A 142 -8.25 0.76 -12.71
CA THR A 142 -8.12 2.08 -13.33
C THR A 142 -8.94 2.19 -14.62
N SER A 143 -10.12 1.58 -14.67
CA SER A 143 -10.99 1.68 -15.84
C SER A 143 -11.62 3.08 -15.93
N TYR A 144 -12.07 3.44 -17.13
CA TYR A 144 -12.76 4.70 -17.39
C TYR A 144 -14.25 4.65 -17.04
N GLU A 145 -14.76 3.50 -16.59
CA GLU A 145 -16.17 3.41 -16.17
C GLU A 145 -16.37 4.15 -14.85
N ALA A 146 -17.55 4.74 -14.64
CA ALA A 146 -17.89 5.34 -13.34
C ALA A 146 -18.43 4.31 -12.32
N THR A 147 -18.61 3.06 -12.74
CA THR A 147 -19.26 1.99 -11.96
C THR A 147 -18.38 0.76 -11.85
N GLY A 148 -18.46 0.08 -10.70
CA GLY A 148 -17.81 -1.21 -10.48
C GLY A 148 -16.28 -1.25 -10.55
N ASN A 149 -15.60 -0.11 -10.35
CA ASN A 149 -14.14 -0.06 -10.33
C ASN A 149 -13.50 -0.54 -9.03
N ILE A 150 -14.30 -0.69 -7.96
CA ILE A 150 -13.87 -1.35 -6.73
C ILE A 150 -14.72 -2.60 -6.57
N LYS A 151 -14.07 -3.76 -6.54
CA LYS A 151 -14.75 -5.05 -6.43
C LYS A 151 -14.33 -5.77 -5.17
N ILE A 152 -15.31 -6.34 -4.48
CA ILE A 152 -15.09 -7.05 -3.23
C ILE A 152 -15.19 -8.56 -3.50
N VAL A 153 -14.17 -9.31 -3.13
CA VAL A 153 -14.12 -10.77 -3.27
C VAL A 153 -13.96 -11.45 -1.92
N ASN A 154 -14.38 -12.71 -1.83
CA ASN A 154 -14.14 -13.56 -0.68
C ASN A 154 -12.86 -14.38 -0.89
N THR A 155 -11.84 -14.14 -0.09
CA THR A 155 -10.54 -14.86 -0.21
C THR A 155 -10.62 -16.28 0.34
N SER A 156 -11.62 -16.60 1.16
CA SER A 156 -11.83 -17.96 1.69
C SER A 156 -12.26 -18.98 0.62
N LEU A 157 -12.59 -18.52 -0.60
CA LEU A 157 -12.85 -19.41 -1.75
C LEU A 157 -11.58 -20.11 -2.25
N GLY A 158 -10.41 -19.66 -1.82
CA GLY A 158 -9.13 -20.27 -2.11
C GLY A 158 -8.72 -20.15 -3.58
N VAL A 159 -7.99 -21.15 -4.09
CA VAL A 159 -7.48 -21.19 -5.46
C VAL A 159 -8.38 -21.95 -6.44
N SER A 160 -9.42 -22.62 -5.96
CA SER A 160 -10.22 -23.59 -6.72
C SER A 160 -10.90 -23.01 -7.96
N ASN A 161 -11.31 -21.74 -7.90
CA ASN A 161 -11.95 -21.03 -9.00
C ASN A 161 -11.15 -19.77 -9.34
N PRO A 162 -10.50 -19.68 -10.52
CA PRO A 162 -9.75 -18.49 -10.94
C PRO A 162 -10.63 -17.26 -11.23
N TYR A 163 -11.96 -17.43 -11.26
CA TYR A 163 -12.94 -16.39 -11.50
C TYR A 163 -14.05 -16.44 -10.45
N PRO A 164 -13.73 -16.18 -9.17
CA PRO A 164 -14.76 -16.09 -8.14
C PRO A 164 -15.73 -14.95 -8.49
N GLY A 165 -17.02 -15.13 -8.15
CA GLY A 165 -17.99 -14.05 -8.26
C GLY A 165 -17.68 -12.91 -7.28
N PHE A 166 -18.09 -11.70 -7.62
CA PHE A 166 -17.95 -10.55 -6.74
C PHE A 166 -19.04 -10.57 -5.67
N LEU A 167 -18.66 -10.30 -4.42
CA LEU A 167 -19.61 -10.08 -3.34
C LEU A 167 -20.34 -8.75 -3.53
N GLN A 168 -19.59 -7.72 -3.94
CA GLN A 168 -20.05 -6.34 -4.12
C GLN A 168 -19.20 -5.62 -5.15
N GLU A 169 -19.80 -4.59 -5.74
CA GLU A 169 -19.16 -3.63 -6.64
C GLU A 169 -19.50 -2.22 -6.14
N LEU A 170 -18.48 -1.35 -6.02
CA LEU A 170 -18.65 0.02 -5.56
C LEU A 170 -18.46 0.99 -6.72
N ASP A 171 -19.28 2.03 -6.75
CA ASP A 171 -19.40 2.98 -7.84
C ASP A 171 -18.88 4.37 -7.44
N GLY A 172 -18.85 5.30 -8.41
CA GLY A 172 -18.64 6.73 -8.18
C GLY A 172 -17.19 7.18 -8.19
N LEU A 173 -16.28 6.35 -8.70
CA LEU A 173 -14.86 6.68 -8.84
C LEU A 173 -14.25 5.97 -10.07
N PRO A 174 -14.17 6.66 -11.23
CA PRO A 174 -13.25 6.31 -12.31
C PRO A 174 -11.79 6.20 -11.86
N ALA A 175 -10.97 5.46 -12.63
CA ALA A 175 -9.51 5.45 -12.51
C ALA A 175 -8.99 5.19 -11.08
N VAL A 176 -9.52 4.18 -10.38
CA VAL A 176 -9.15 3.93 -8.97
C VAL A 176 -7.77 3.29 -8.88
N HIS A 177 -6.84 3.96 -8.17
CA HIS A 177 -5.44 3.53 -8.08
C HIS A 177 -5.07 2.93 -6.74
N SER A 178 -5.64 3.39 -5.63
CA SER A 178 -5.26 2.93 -4.29
C SER A 178 -6.45 2.96 -3.32
N LEU A 179 -6.37 2.07 -2.33
CA LEU A 179 -7.41 1.77 -1.35
C LEU A 179 -6.77 1.68 0.04
N VAL A 180 -7.48 2.14 1.08
CA VAL A 180 -7.07 2.02 2.49
C VAL A 180 -8.29 1.72 3.35
N TRP A 181 -8.19 0.67 4.17
CA TRP A 181 -9.17 0.34 5.18
C TRP A 181 -8.95 1.17 6.44
N ASP A 182 -10.04 1.75 6.93
CA ASP A 182 -10.10 2.48 8.18
C ASP A 182 -10.92 1.69 9.19
N GLN A 183 -10.23 0.98 10.08
CA GLN A 183 -10.88 0.16 11.11
C GLN A 183 -11.70 1.00 12.08
N VAL A 184 -11.27 2.24 12.37
CA VAL A 184 -11.91 3.07 13.40
C VAL A 184 -13.31 3.49 12.96
N THR A 185 -13.47 3.89 11.70
CA THR A 185 -14.77 4.30 11.17
C THR A 185 -15.47 3.20 10.38
N GLN A 186 -14.87 2.00 10.29
CA GLN A 186 -15.33 0.90 9.44
C GLN A 186 -15.60 1.38 8.02
N SER A 187 -14.56 1.86 7.34
CA SER A 187 -14.72 2.48 6.02
C SER A 187 -13.57 2.15 5.09
N LEU A 188 -13.88 2.01 3.81
CA LEU A 188 -12.88 1.94 2.76
C LEU A 188 -12.70 3.33 2.16
N TRP A 189 -11.48 3.85 2.22
CA TRP A 189 -11.07 5.05 1.50
C TRP A 189 -10.45 4.66 0.17
N ALA A 190 -10.77 5.41 -0.88
CA ALA A 190 -10.29 5.15 -2.23
C ALA A 190 -9.88 6.45 -2.91
N VAL A 191 -8.87 6.38 -3.76
CA VAL A 191 -8.45 7.49 -4.61
C VAL A 191 -8.54 7.13 -6.09
N GLY A 192 -9.06 8.07 -6.86
CA GLY A 192 -9.20 8.01 -8.31
C GLY A 192 -9.61 9.39 -8.82
N ASN A 193 -10.49 9.44 -9.82
CA ASN A 193 -10.95 10.69 -10.40
C ASN A 193 -12.49 10.77 -10.41
N ASP A 194 -13.03 11.99 -10.52
CA ASP A 194 -14.47 12.22 -10.68
C ASP A 194 -15.00 11.80 -12.06
N LEU A 195 -14.17 11.99 -13.08
CA LEU A 195 -14.37 11.66 -14.48
C LEU A 195 -13.11 10.97 -15.03
N PRO A 196 -13.20 10.22 -16.13
CA PRO A 196 -12.03 9.61 -16.74
C PRO A 196 -10.94 10.65 -17.06
N PRO A 197 -9.67 10.40 -16.67
CA PRO A 197 -8.60 11.39 -16.78
C PRO A 197 -8.09 11.60 -18.22
N ASN A 198 -8.53 10.79 -19.19
CA ASN A 198 -8.17 10.89 -20.60
C ASN A 198 -9.22 11.62 -21.46
N GLU A 199 -10.25 12.18 -20.84
CA GLU A 199 -11.33 12.85 -21.55
C GLU A 199 -11.07 14.34 -21.79
N ARG A 200 -11.84 14.91 -22.73
CA ARG A 200 -11.77 16.35 -23.06
C ARG A 200 -12.28 17.25 -21.92
N TYR A 201 -13.14 16.73 -21.06
CA TYR A 201 -13.71 17.48 -19.95
C TYR A 201 -12.75 17.52 -18.75
N PRO A 202 -12.68 18.63 -18.00
CA PRO A 202 -11.87 18.70 -16.79
C PRO A 202 -12.20 17.56 -15.82
N SER A 203 -11.19 16.74 -15.52
CA SER A 203 -11.22 15.68 -14.52
C SER A 203 -10.38 16.08 -13.32
N THR A 204 -10.85 15.69 -12.13
CA THR A 204 -10.31 16.07 -10.83
C THR A 204 -10.02 14.82 -10.02
N ALA A 205 -8.83 14.76 -9.41
CA ALA A 205 -8.51 13.74 -8.42
C ALA A 205 -9.47 13.82 -7.21
N GLN A 206 -10.04 12.68 -6.83
CA GLN A 206 -11.02 12.55 -5.74
C GLN A 206 -10.61 11.53 -4.70
N LEU A 207 -10.96 11.83 -3.45
CA LEU A 207 -10.93 10.92 -2.31
C LEU A 207 -12.37 10.54 -1.93
N ASN A 208 -12.70 9.26 -2.01
CA ASN A 208 -14.03 8.73 -1.69
C ASN A 208 -13.99 7.82 -0.45
N ARG A 209 -15.05 7.90 0.37
CA ARG A 209 -15.27 7.03 1.53
C ARG A 209 -16.48 6.12 1.31
N TYR A 210 -16.31 4.82 1.50
CA TYR A 210 -17.39 3.84 1.47
C TYR A 210 -17.58 3.24 2.86
N GLU A 211 -18.75 3.46 3.47
CA GLU A 211 -19.04 2.91 4.80
C GLU A 211 -19.30 1.42 4.75
N TYR A 212 -18.77 0.71 5.73
CA TYR A 212 -18.98 -0.71 5.97
C TYR A 212 -19.93 -0.91 7.16
N ARG A 213 -21.07 -1.55 6.91
CA ARG A 213 -22.08 -1.84 7.93
C ARG A 213 -22.67 -3.23 7.68
N ASN A 214 -22.85 -3.99 8.76
CA ASN A 214 -23.52 -5.31 8.73
C ASN A 214 -22.94 -6.27 7.67
N GLY A 215 -21.62 -6.32 7.54
CA GLY A 215 -20.98 -7.23 6.60
C GLY A 215 -20.84 -6.71 5.16
N SER A 216 -21.36 -5.52 4.86
CA SER A 216 -21.45 -4.96 3.48
C SER A 216 -21.04 -3.49 3.39
N PHE A 217 -20.65 -3.05 2.20
CA PHE A 217 -20.33 -1.65 1.89
C PHE A 217 -21.54 -0.93 1.31
N SER A 218 -21.59 0.37 1.51
CA SER A 218 -22.42 1.24 0.68
C SER A 218 -21.92 1.22 -0.76
N ARG A 219 -22.82 0.97 -1.72
CA ARG A 219 -22.45 0.93 -3.15
C ARG A 219 -21.93 2.27 -3.68
N LYS A 220 -22.49 3.38 -3.20
CA LYS A 220 -22.04 4.75 -3.51
C LYS A 220 -21.20 5.30 -2.36
N PRO A 221 -20.29 6.26 -2.63
CA PRO A 221 -19.53 6.90 -1.58
C PRO A 221 -20.46 7.66 -0.63
N SER A 222 -20.16 7.53 0.66
CA SER A 222 -20.76 8.30 1.76
C SER A 222 -20.18 9.70 1.90
N GLN A 223 -18.97 9.90 1.39
CA GLN A 223 -18.23 11.16 1.38
C GLN A 223 -17.35 11.20 0.13
N VAL A 224 -17.28 12.37 -0.49
CA VAL A 224 -16.52 12.65 -1.71
C VAL A 224 -15.81 13.97 -1.50
N GLU A 225 -14.49 13.96 -1.66
CA GLU A 225 -13.63 15.14 -1.45
C GLU A 225 -12.75 15.36 -2.68
N SER A 226 -12.85 16.54 -3.28
CA SER A 226 -11.91 16.95 -4.34
C SER A 226 -10.54 17.25 -3.73
N ILE A 227 -9.50 16.59 -4.22
CA ILE A 227 -8.12 16.75 -3.70
C ILE A 227 -7.52 18.09 -4.13
N GLY A 228 -7.93 18.62 -5.28
CA GLY A 228 -7.49 19.90 -5.82
C GLY A 228 -8.35 20.33 -7.00
N PRO A 229 -8.04 21.47 -7.65
CA PRO A 229 -8.68 21.83 -8.91
C PRO A 229 -8.19 20.93 -10.07
N PRO A 230 -8.99 20.73 -11.13
CA PRO A 230 -8.57 19.95 -12.30
C PRO A 230 -7.36 20.61 -12.97
N LYS A 231 -6.31 19.83 -13.21
CA LYS A 231 -5.07 20.31 -13.86
C LYS A 231 -4.60 19.30 -14.89
N MET A 232 -4.33 19.77 -16.10
CA MET A 232 -3.83 18.93 -17.17
C MET A 232 -2.30 18.76 -17.04
N LEU A 233 -1.80 17.58 -17.34
CA LEU A 233 -0.39 17.20 -17.16
C LEU A 233 0.53 17.65 -18.30
N THR A 234 0.42 18.92 -18.72
CA THR A 234 1.13 19.42 -19.92
C THR A 234 2.62 19.70 -19.71
N GLU A 235 3.10 19.73 -18.46
CA GLU A 235 4.51 20.01 -18.17
C GLU A 235 5.38 18.76 -18.35
N GLU A 236 4.87 17.61 -17.91
CA GLU A 236 5.57 16.33 -18.00
C GLU A 236 5.18 15.54 -19.25
N TRP A 237 3.89 15.53 -19.61
CA TRP A 237 3.37 14.70 -20.68
C TRP A 237 2.88 15.57 -21.85
N ASP A 238 3.17 15.13 -23.08
CA ASP A 238 2.73 15.81 -24.30
C ASP A 238 1.27 15.43 -24.68
N ASP A 239 0.57 14.72 -23.78
CA ASP A 239 -0.79 14.19 -23.97
C ASP A 239 -1.84 14.92 -23.13
N SER A 240 -3.11 14.80 -23.54
CA SER A 240 -4.25 15.34 -22.81
C SER A 240 -4.68 14.40 -21.68
N TRP A 241 -3.90 14.39 -20.60
CA TRP A 241 -4.21 13.67 -19.36
C TRP A 241 -4.43 14.64 -18.20
N TRP A 242 -5.44 14.39 -17.37
CA TRP A 242 -5.74 15.15 -16.16
C TRP A 242 -5.10 14.53 -14.92
N ASP A 243 -4.67 15.37 -13.99
CA ASP A 243 -4.12 14.98 -12.68
C ASP A 243 -5.06 14.00 -11.96
N GLY A 244 -4.51 12.84 -11.61
CA GLY A 244 -5.19 11.75 -10.94
C GLY A 244 -4.42 11.33 -9.69
N GLY A 245 -5.14 10.76 -8.73
CA GLY A 245 -4.50 10.26 -7.52
C GLY A 245 -3.84 8.90 -7.73
N HIS A 246 -2.65 8.71 -7.14
CA HIS A 246 -1.81 7.52 -7.28
C HIS A 246 -1.78 6.66 -6.04
N ASP A 247 -1.46 7.20 -4.87
CA ASP A 247 -1.46 6.45 -3.61
C ASP A 247 -2.24 7.16 -2.52
N ILE A 248 -2.73 6.37 -1.57
CA ILE A 248 -3.20 6.81 -0.28
C ILE A 248 -2.57 5.95 0.81
N THR A 249 -2.13 6.59 1.89
CA THR A 249 -1.58 5.89 3.04
C THR A 249 -1.97 6.61 4.32
N PRO A 250 -2.33 5.87 5.38
CA PRO A 250 -2.63 6.49 6.66
C PRO A 250 -1.38 6.99 7.38
N VAL A 251 -1.54 8.08 8.14
CA VAL A 251 -0.48 8.61 9.01
C VAL A 251 -0.52 7.91 10.39
N PRO A 252 0.58 7.29 10.85
CA PRO A 252 0.63 6.58 12.13
C PRO A 252 0.18 7.44 13.31
N ASP A 253 -0.72 6.89 14.13
CA ASP A 253 -1.33 7.51 15.33
C ASP A 253 -2.05 8.85 15.09
N GLN A 254 -2.34 9.19 13.84
CA GLN A 254 -3.06 10.41 13.49
C GLN A 254 -4.21 10.12 12.54
N ARG A 255 -5.26 10.93 12.60
CA ARG A 255 -6.44 10.79 11.74
C ARG A 255 -6.25 11.60 10.44
N TYR A 256 -5.18 11.28 9.72
CA TYR A 256 -4.87 11.87 8.41
C TYR A 256 -4.54 10.80 7.36
N LEU A 257 -4.91 11.08 6.12
CA LEU A 257 -4.48 10.33 4.94
C LEU A 257 -3.46 11.17 4.16
N LEU A 258 -2.27 10.62 3.93
CA LEU A 258 -1.31 11.18 3.00
C LEU A 258 -1.59 10.60 1.61
N ILE A 259 -1.63 11.47 0.61
CA ILE A 259 -2.10 11.18 -0.73
C ILE A 259 -1.08 11.73 -1.73
N SER A 260 -0.79 10.97 -2.77
CA SER A 260 -0.06 11.48 -3.93
C SER A 260 -0.95 11.55 -5.15
N THR A 261 -0.76 12.57 -5.98
CA THR A 261 -1.31 12.66 -7.34
C THR A 261 -0.20 12.66 -8.37
N ASP A 262 -0.54 12.78 -9.66
CA ASP A 262 0.46 12.94 -10.71
C ASP A 262 1.32 14.18 -10.46
N LEU A 263 0.75 15.23 -9.84
CA LEU A 263 1.42 16.53 -9.71
C LEU A 263 1.96 16.87 -8.32
N ASP A 264 1.34 16.37 -7.24
CA ASP A 264 1.71 16.82 -5.90
C ASP A 264 1.37 15.81 -4.78
N LEU A 265 1.68 16.19 -3.54
CA LEU A 265 1.36 15.52 -2.30
C LEU A 265 0.30 16.31 -1.53
N HIS A 266 -0.60 15.58 -0.89
CA HIS A 266 -1.73 16.13 -0.13
C HIS A 266 -1.91 15.40 1.19
N LEU A 267 -2.31 16.13 2.22
CA LEU A 267 -2.62 15.56 3.52
C LEU A 267 -4.06 15.91 3.90
N PHE A 268 -4.92 14.89 3.94
CA PHE A 268 -6.32 15.05 4.29
C PHE A 268 -6.55 14.81 5.78
N ASN A 269 -7.17 15.76 6.47
CA ASN A 269 -7.60 15.60 7.86
C ASN A 269 -9.00 15.00 7.91
N LEU A 270 -9.12 13.78 8.45
CA LEU A 270 -10.40 13.07 8.57
C LEU A 270 -11.38 13.73 9.53
N SER A 271 -10.91 14.53 10.49
CA SER A 271 -11.75 15.17 11.51
C SER A 271 -12.35 16.48 11.03
N SER A 272 -11.58 17.28 10.30
CA SER A 272 -12.03 18.58 9.77
C SER A 272 -12.44 18.55 8.31
N ALA A 273 -12.27 17.42 7.62
CA ALA A 273 -12.50 17.29 6.18
C ALA A 273 -11.79 18.38 5.36
N SER A 274 -10.48 18.55 5.61
CA SER A 274 -9.68 19.61 4.99
C SER A 274 -8.32 19.11 4.55
N PHE A 275 -7.77 19.71 3.50
CA PHE A 275 -6.47 19.37 2.96
C PHE A 275 -5.37 20.37 3.35
N LEU A 276 -4.16 19.84 3.54
CA LEU A 276 -2.92 20.56 3.27
C LEU A 276 -2.37 20.09 1.92
N HIS A 277 -1.73 20.98 1.16
CA HIS A 277 -1.19 20.65 -0.17
C HIS A 277 0.29 21.05 -0.28
N GLY A 278 1.03 20.33 -1.11
CA GLY A 278 2.38 20.69 -1.55
C GLY A 278 3.38 20.93 -0.43
N GLU A 279 3.97 22.12 -0.41
CA GLU A 279 5.03 22.47 0.55
C GLU A 279 4.59 22.33 2.03
N GLU A 280 3.32 22.59 2.34
CA GLU A 280 2.82 22.44 3.71
C GLU A 280 2.82 20.97 4.18
N VAL A 281 2.71 20.03 3.24
CA VAL A 281 2.85 18.59 3.51
C VAL A 281 4.31 18.25 3.81
N LEU A 282 5.27 18.88 3.13
CA LEU A 282 6.70 18.65 3.36
C LEU A 282 7.20 19.20 4.71
N LYS A 283 6.48 20.16 5.31
CA LYS A 283 6.77 20.66 6.66
C LYS A 283 6.38 19.69 7.77
N GLN A 284 5.59 18.66 7.46
CA GLN A 284 5.21 17.66 8.45
C GLN A 284 6.40 16.81 8.85
N SER A 285 6.47 16.42 10.13
CA SER A 285 7.63 15.70 10.69
C SER A 285 7.94 14.37 9.99
N PHE A 286 6.93 13.71 9.41
CA PHE A 286 7.09 12.45 8.67
C PHE A 286 7.53 12.66 7.21
N MET A 287 7.52 13.88 6.68
CA MET A 287 8.03 14.24 5.35
C MET A 287 9.30 15.10 5.40
N GLN A 288 9.73 15.51 6.59
CA GLN A 288 10.92 16.32 6.78
C GLN A 288 12.15 15.63 6.19
N GLY A 289 12.79 16.26 5.21
CA GLY A 289 13.96 15.71 4.52
C GLY A 289 13.64 15.01 3.20
N PHE A 290 12.37 15.01 2.76
CA PHE A 290 11.98 14.60 1.41
C PHE A 290 12.85 15.28 0.35
N LYS A 291 13.27 14.51 -0.66
CA LYS A 291 13.98 15.02 -1.84
C LYS A 291 13.41 14.38 -3.10
N PRO A 292 13.12 15.16 -4.15
CA PRO A 292 12.81 14.58 -5.45
C PRO A 292 13.96 13.68 -5.92
N VAL A 293 13.63 12.66 -6.71
CA VAL A 293 14.65 11.99 -7.52
C VAL A 293 15.23 12.99 -8.53
N ARG A 294 16.48 12.77 -8.95
CA ARG A 294 17.27 13.75 -9.72
C ARG A 294 16.55 14.27 -10.96
N SER A 295 15.77 13.43 -11.65
CA SER A 295 15.03 13.80 -12.85
C SER A 295 13.91 14.82 -12.60
N HIS A 296 13.39 14.91 -11.37
CA HIS A 296 12.31 15.84 -10.99
C HIS A 296 12.80 17.15 -10.36
N GLU A 297 14.09 17.27 -10.02
CA GLU A 297 14.63 18.41 -9.24
C GLU A 297 14.34 19.81 -9.83
N LYS A 298 14.21 19.92 -11.16
CA LYS A 298 14.07 21.20 -11.86
C LYS A 298 12.68 21.46 -12.44
N ASN A 299 11.77 20.50 -12.34
CA ASN A 299 10.46 20.54 -12.96
C ASN A 299 9.40 20.50 -11.85
N LEU A 300 8.75 19.35 -11.68
CA LEU A 300 7.76 19.06 -10.64
C LEU A 300 8.36 18.16 -9.54
N PRO A 301 8.91 18.73 -8.45
CA PRO A 301 9.66 17.96 -7.45
C PRO A 301 8.82 16.99 -6.60
N ARG A 302 7.49 17.16 -6.60
CA ARG A 302 6.55 16.31 -5.84
C ARG A 302 5.63 15.48 -6.72
N ALA A 303 5.73 15.65 -8.04
CA ALA A 303 4.99 14.87 -9.01
C ALA A 303 5.43 13.40 -8.99
N ASP A 304 4.55 12.55 -9.50
CA ASP A 304 4.82 11.16 -9.82
C ASP A 304 5.39 10.32 -8.67
N VAL A 305 5.01 10.68 -7.45
CA VAL A 305 5.17 9.81 -6.28
C VAL A 305 4.14 8.68 -6.41
N LYS A 306 4.57 7.57 -6.99
CA LYS A 306 3.73 6.40 -7.25
C LYS A 306 3.49 5.55 -5.99
N SER A 307 4.22 5.74 -4.90
CA SER A 307 3.95 5.01 -3.65
C SER A 307 4.40 5.76 -2.41
N LEU A 308 3.62 5.64 -1.34
CA LEU A 308 3.88 6.17 0.00
C LEU A 308 3.58 5.11 1.06
N SER A 309 4.43 4.99 2.07
CA SER A 309 4.19 4.13 3.23
C SER A 309 4.87 4.66 4.48
N LEU A 310 4.13 4.83 5.57
CA LEU A 310 4.62 5.41 6.82
C LEU A 310 4.68 4.37 7.93
N HIS A 311 5.77 4.37 8.68
CA HIS A 311 5.93 3.59 9.91
C HIS A 311 6.35 4.51 11.05
N LYS A 312 5.70 4.36 12.21
CA LYS A 312 5.84 5.29 13.36
C LYS A 312 7.30 5.55 13.75
N SER A 313 8.11 4.50 13.87
CA SER A 313 9.50 4.61 14.32
C SER A 313 10.53 4.52 13.19
N SER A 314 10.12 4.07 12.01
CA SER A 314 11.06 3.83 10.89
C SER A 314 10.94 4.86 9.79
N GLY A 315 9.94 5.73 9.86
CA GLY A 315 9.77 6.86 8.94
C GLY A 315 9.02 6.48 7.68
N THR A 316 9.33 7.18 6.60
CA THR A 316 8.54 7.16 5.37
C THR A 316 9.30 6.48 4.26
N LEU A 317 8.61 5.60 3.53
CA LEU A 317 9.05 5.09 2.24
C LEU A 317 8.30 5.83 1.14
N TYR A 318 9.00 6.17 0.07
CA TYR A 318 8.35 6.64 -1.14
C TYR A 318 9.05 6.13 -2.40
N VAL A 319 8.24 5.87 -3.42
CA VAL A 319 8.69 5.56 -4.78
C VAL A 319 8.23 6.71 -5.66
N GLN A 320 9.17 7.36 -6.33
CA GLN A 320 8.90 8.42 -7.30
C GLN A 320 9.41 7.94 -8.66
N ALA A 321 8.54 7.97 -9.67
CA ALA A 321 8.95 7.61 -11.02
C ALA A 321 10.03 8.56 -11.53
N ASP A 322 10.79 8.11 -12.52
CA ASP A 322 11.66 9.02 -13.28
C ASP A 322 10.81 9.92 -14.18
N TRP A 323 11.34 11.10 -14.52
CA TRP A 323 10.64 12.08 -15.36
C TRP A 323 10.27 11.49 -16.72
N LYS A 324 9.02 11.66 -17.15
CA LYS A 324 8.45 11.00 -18.35
C LYS A 324 8.50 9.47 -18.26
N GLY A 325 8.45 8.91 -17.05
CA GLY A 325 8.46 7.50 -16.76
C GLY A 325 7.31 7.08 -15.84
N TYR A 326 7.02 5.78 -15.78
CA TYR A 326 5.95 5.24 -14.93
C TYR A 326 6.47 4.55 -13.67
N PHE A 327 7.78 4.29 -13.61
CA PHE A 327 8.42 3.47 -12.59
C PHE A 327 9.73 4.10 -12.12
N SER A 328 10.28 3.55 -11.03
CA SER A 328 11.59 3.91 -10.49
C SER A 328 12.48 2.67 -10.37
N ALA A 329 13.80 2.85 -10.35
CA ALA A 329 14.73 1.79 -9.94
C ALA A 329 15.13 1.89 -8.45
N GLN A 330 14.45 2.76 -7.67
CA GLN A 330 14.76 2.96 -6.26
C GLN A 330 13.53 3.14 -5.38
N VAL A 331 13.67 2.71 -4.12
CA VAL A 331 12.79 3.09 -3.03
C VAL A 331 13.55 4.08 -2.15
N ASN A 332 12.95 5.22 -1.84
CA ASN A 332 13.55 6.22 -0.97
C ASN A 332 13.07 6.02 0.46
N HIS A 333 14.00 5.86 1.39
CA HIS A 333 13.74 5.73 2.81
C HIS A 333 14.09 7.01 3.56
N LEU A 334 13.07 7.71 4.03
CA LEU A 334 13.21 8.88 4.88
C LEU A 334 13.14 8.45 6.35
N THR A 335 14.30 8.31 6.98
CA THR A 335 14.40 8.03 8.42
C THR A 335 13.94 9.25 9.24
N PRO A 336 13.22 9.07 10.38
CA PRO A 336 12.79 10.21 11.19
C PRO A 336 13.95 11.14 11.57
N GLY A 337 13.79 12.44 11.30
CA GLY A 337 14.80 13.46 11.58
C GLY A 337 15.99 13.52 10.59
N ALA A 338 16.03 12.67 9.58
CA ALA A 338 17.06 12.74 8.55
C ALA A 338 16.86 13.97 7.64
N LYS A 339 17.96 14.57 7.17
CA LYS A 339 17.92 15.71 6.24
C LYS A 339 17.74 15.32 4.78
N THR A 340 18.03 14.05 4.46
CA THR A 340 17.98 13.48 3.11
C THR A 340 17.54 12.02 3.19
N PRO A 341 16.82 11.52 2.19
CA PRO A 341 16.45 10.10 2.12
C PRO A 341 17.69 9.23 1.83
N LYS A 342 17.60 7.96 2.21
CA LYS A 342 18.50 6.91 1.75
C LYS A 342 17.85 6.16 0.60
N ALA A 343 18.53 6.05 -0.53
CA ALA A 343 18.07 5.23 -1.64
C ALA A 343 18.33 3.74 -1.38
N ILE A 344 17.33 2.91 -1.65
CA ILE A 344 17.42 1.45 -1.75
C ILE A 344 17.27 1.11 -3.23
N SER A 345 18.37 0.72 -3.86
CA SER A 345 18.43 0.49 -5.30
C SER A 345 18.02 -0.93 -5.68
N PHE A 346 17.33 -1.05 -6.81
CA PHE A 346 16.92 -2.31 -7.44
C PHE A 346 17.43 -2.37 -8.88
N PHE A 347 17.67 -3.58 -9.39
CA PHE A 347 17.96 -3.78 -10.80
C PHE A 347 16.68 -3.71 -11.65
N GLN A 348 15.55 -4.04 -11.05
CA GLN A 348 14.22 -4.00 -11.64
C GLN A 348 13.52 -2.67 -11.40
N SER A 349 12.53 -2.39 -12.24
CA SER A 349 11.57 -1.31 -12.02
C SER A 349 10.66 -1.61 -10.83
N VAL A 350 10.32 -0.57 -10.08
CA VAL A 350 9.49 -0.59 -8.87
C VAL A 350 8.38 0.44 -9.02
N TYR A 351 7.16 0.03 -8.66
CA TYR A 351 5.99 0.91 -8.63
C TYR A 351 5.51 1.15 -7.19
N ARG A 352 5.35 0.08 -6.38
CA ARG A 352 4.97 0.16 -4.95
C ARG A 352 6.00 -0.48 -4.03
N SER A 353 6.19 0.16 -2.88
CA SER A 353 6.95 -0.38 -1.76
C SER A 353 6.31 0.08 -0.46
N ARG A 354 6.14 -0.84 0.50
CA ARG A 354 5.44 -0.57 1.76
C ARG A 354 6.19 -1.17 2.93
N TRP A 355 6.03 -0.58 4.10
CA TRP A 355 6.41 -1.26 5.33
C TRP A 355 5.59 -2.55 5.45
N PHE A 356 6.26 -3.66 5.77
CA PHE A 356 5.63 -4.96 5.99
C PHE A 356 5.11 -5.06 7.43
N SER A 357 4.18 -4.17 7.76
CA SER A 357 3.60 -4.02 9.11
C SER A 357 2.26 -3.29 9.02
N PRO A 358 1.39 -3.41 10.03
CA PRO A 358 0.21 -2.56 10.12
C PRO A 358 0.62 -1.10 10.38
N VAL A 359 -0.27 -0.16 10.04
CA VAL A 359 -0.10 1.26 10.37
C VAL A 359 -0.66 1.51 11.76
N ALA A 360 0.19 2.00 12.67
CA ALA A 360 -0.18 2.24 14.06
C ALA A 360 -1.40 3.17 14.17
N GLY A 361 -2.40 2.77 14.97
CA GLY A 361 -3.63 3.55 15.19
C GLY A 361 -4.69 3.44 14.08
N TRP A 362 -4.47 2.61 13.04
CA TRP A 362 -5.38 2.45 11.91
C TRP A 362 -5.92 1.03 11.72
N SER A 363 -5.11 0.02 12.05
CA SER A 363 -5.51 -1.38 12.05
C SER A 363 -5.40 -1.95 13.47
N VAL A 364 -6.31 -2.88 13.81
CA VAL A 364 -6.17 -3.80 14.96
C VAL A 364 -5.74 -5.21 14.52
N GLU A 365 -5.73 -5.47 13.21
CA GLU A 365 -4.97 -6.58 12.63
C GLU A 365 -3.49 -6.22 12.75
#